data_AF-A0A0L7QWT4-F1
#
_entry.id   AF-A0A0L7QWT4-F1
#
_cell.length_a   1.000
_cell.length_b   1.000
_cell.length_c   1.000
_cell.angle_alpha   90.00
_cell.angle_beta   90.00
_cell.angle_gamma   90.00
#
_symmetry.space_group_name_H-M   'P 1'
#
loop_
_entity.id
_entity.type
_entity.pdbx_description
1 polymer ?
#
loop_
_entity_poly.entity_id
_entity_poly.type
_entity_poly.pdbx_seq_one_letter_code
_entity_poly.pdbx_strand_id
1 'polypeptide(L)'
;MPFVQRRVEPRFLCRGHVPAGSTAQGWPVGAELEAVANGALTTSLKQLASLLTTAEDIFAELTAQLTAVADRSSNLRQRLDKVEGCVTSVDPKKIPVRK
;
A
#
# COMPACT_ATOMS: atom_id res chain seq x y z
N MET A 1 -23.30 13.16 -57.35
CA MET A 1 -22.96 14.26 -56.42
C MET A 1 -21.90 13.74 -55.46
N PRO A 2 -20.73 14.39 -55.29
CA PRO A 2 -19.74 13.94 -54.32
C PRO A 2 -20.19 14.31 -52.90
N PHE A 3 -20.06 13.37 -51.96
CA PHE A 3 -20.40 13.61 -50.56
C PHE A 3 -19.34 14.49 -49.88
N VAL A 4 -19.79 15.42 -49.03
CA VAL A 4 -18.89 16.25 -48.21
C VAL A 4 -18.20 15.34 -47.19
N GLN A 5 -16.90 15.14 -47.34
CA GLN A 5 -16.09 14.45 -46.35
C GLN A 5 -15.82 15.38 -45.17
N ARG A 6 -16.41 15.08 -44.00
CA ARG A 6 -16.11 15.78 -42.75
C ARG A 6 -14.99 15.03 -42.04
N ARG A 7 -13.84 15.70 -41.84
CA ARG A 7 -12.73 15.17 -41.03
C ARG A 7 -12.83 15.73 -39.62
N VAL A 8 -12.83 14.86 -38.62
CA VAL A 8 -12.83 15.24 -37.20
C VAL A 8 -11.40 15.06 -36.69
N GLU A 9 -10.84 16.09 -36.08
CA GLU A 9 -9.51 16.06 -35.48
C GLU A 9 -9.54 16.53 -34.03
N PRO A 10 -8.75 15.90 -33.14
CA PRO A 10 -8.64 16.34 -31.76
C PRO A 10 -7.91 17.69 -31.70
N ARG A 11 -8.55 18.71 -31.10
CA ARG A 11 -7.93 20.03 -30.83
C ARG A 11 -7.19 20.10 -29.51
N PHE A 12 -7.48 19.21 -28.58
CA PHE A 12 -6.89 19.19 -27.25
C PHE A 12 -6.61 17.76 -26.83
N LEU A 13 -5.41 17.52 -26.31
CA LEU A 13 -5.04 16.27 -25.64
C LEU A 13 -4.48 16.65 -24.27
N CYS A 14 -5.05 16.06 -23.20
CA CYS A 14 -4.77 16.46 -21.82
C CYS A 14 -5.01 17.96 -21.55
N ARG A 15 -4.00 18.66 -20.99
CA ARG A 15 -4.05 20.10 -20.64
C ARG A 15 -3.48 21.01 -21.74
N GLY A 16 -3.19 20.49 -22.94
CA GLY A 16 -2.53 21.21 -24.03
C GLY A 16 -3.28 21.18 -25.36
N HIS A 17 -2.98 22.14 -26.24
CA HIS A 17 -3.51 22.21 -27.61
C HIS A 17 -2.71 21.29 -28.54
N VAL A 18 -3.39 20.56 -29.41
CA VAL A 18 -2.72 19.78 -30.47
C VAL A 18 -2.25 20.76 -31.55
N PRO A 19 -0.95 20.82 -31.89
CA PRO A 19 -0.45 21.75 -32.90
C PRO A 19 -1.21 21.59 -34.23
N ALA A 20 -1.71 22.71 -34.76
CA ALA A 20 -2.41 22.70 -36.04
C ALA A 20 -1.40 22.62 -37.20
N GLY A 21 -1.41 21.50 -37.91
CA GLY A 21 -0.64 21.30 -39.15
C GLY A 21 0.59 20.40 -39.00
N SER A 22 1.01 19.79 -40.11
CA SER A 22 2.31 19.12 -40.20
C SER A 22 3.41 20.18 -40.22
N THR A 23 4.05 20.42 -39.08
CA THR A 23 5.27 21.21 -39.01
C THR A 23 6.34 20.61 -39.93
N ALA A 24 7.23 21.43 -40.50
CA ALA A 24 8.31 20.98 -41.40
C ALA A 24 9.26 19.94 -40.74
N GLN A 25 9.27 19.88 -39.42
CA GLN A 25 9.71 18.72 -38.63
C GLN A 25 8.44 18.09 -38.04
N GLY A 26 7.88 17.11 -38.74
CA GLY A 26 6.59 16.52 -38.39
C GLY A 26 6.65 15.83 -37.04
N TRP A 27 5.99 16.40 -36.03
CA TRP A 27 5.66 15.66 -34.81
C TRP A 27 4.22 15.17 -34.94
N PRO A 28 4.00 13.90 -35.29
CA PRO A 28 2.66 13.40 -35.59
C PRO A 28 1.81 13.41 -34.30
N VAL A 29 0.52 13.73 -34.44
CA VAL A 29 -0.47 13.69 -33.35
C VAL A 29 -0.46 12.34 -32.60
N GLY A 30 -0.05 11.25 -33.26
CA GLY A 30 0.16 9.94 -32.64
C GLY A 30 1.27 9.90 -31.59
N ALA A 31 2.38 10.63 -31.80
CA ALA A 31 3.49 10.70 -30.85
C ALA A 31 3.11 11.45 -29.56
N GLU A 32 2.21 12.43 -29.64
CA GLU A 32 1.65 13.12 -28.47
C GLU A 32 0.73 12.21 -27.65
N LEU A 33 -0.12 11.42 -28.31
CA LEU A 33 -0.99 10.46 -27.61
C LEU A 33 -0.17 9.40 -26.88
N GLU A 34 0.90 8.91 -27.51
CA GLU A 34 1.85 7.99 -26.91
C GLU A 34 2.60 8.63 -25.72
N ALA A 35 3.06 9.87 -25.87
CA ALA A 35 3.70 10.61 -24.77
C ALA A 35 2.76 10.81 -23.58
N VAL A 36 1.50 11.14 -23.83
CA VAL A 36 0.45 11.26 -22.81
C VAL A 36 0.21 9.92 -22.11
N ALA A 37 0.06 8.84 -22.88
CA ALA A 37 -0.17 7.51 -22.33
C ALA A 37 1.02 7.05 -21.46
N ASN A 38 2.24 7.29 -21.92
CA ASN A 38 3.47 7.01 -21.18
C ASN A 38 3.61 7.87 -19.91
N GLY A 39 3.20 9.14 -19.98
CA GLY A 39 3.14 10.03 -18.82
C GLY A 39 2.12 9.58 -17.78
N ALA A 40 0.93 9.16 -18.22
CA ALA A 40 -0.10 8.58 -17.35
C ALA A 40 0.41 7.28 -16.70
N LEU A 41 1.01 6.37 -17.49
CA LEU A 41 1.59 5.13 -16.99
C LEU A 41 2.69 5.40 -15.94
N THR A 42 3.63 6.30 -16.24
CA THR A 42 4.72 6.67 -15.33
C THR A 42 4.18 7.29 -14.04
N THR A 43 3.14 8.11 -14.13
CA THR A 43 2.49 8.71 -12.95
C THR A 43 1.82 7.65 -12.10
N SER A 44 1.08 6.72 -12.72
CA SER A 44 0.47 5.58 -12.03
C SER A 44 1.53 4.70 -11.35
N LEU A 45 2.65 4.43 -12.00
CA LEU A 45 3.75 3.67 -11.40
C LEU A 45 4.36 4.40 -10.19
N LYS A 46 4.55 5.72 -10.27
CA LYS A 46 5.01 6.53 -9.12
C LYS A 46 4.01 6.51 -7.97
N GLN A 47 2.72 6.60 -8.26
CA GLN A 47 1.66 6.52 -7.25
C GLN A 47 1.64 5.14 -6.57
N LEU A 48 1.76 4.05 -7.35
CA LEU A 48 1.85 2.69 -6.82
C LEU A 48 3.11 2.49 -5.96
N ALA A 49 4.26 3.01 -6.40
CA ALA A 49 5.49 2.97 -5.60
C ALA A 49 5.32 3.69 -4.26
N SER A 50 4.76 4.91 -4.28
CA SER A 50 4.47 5.65 -3.05
C SER A 50 3.52 4.89 -2.12
N LEU A 51 2.49 4.25 -2.68
CA LEU A 51 1.54 3.45 -1.92
C LEU A 51 2.22 2.23 -1.27
N LEU A 52 3.11 1.55 -2.01
CA LEU A 52 3.86 0.41 -1.50
C LEU A 52 4.79 0.80 -0.35
N THR A 53 5.50 1.92 -0.47
CA THR A 53 6.34 2.44 0.62
C THR A 53 5.51 2.71 1.89
N THR A 54 4.36 3.38 1.75
CA THR A 54 3.48 3.62 2.90
C THR A 54 2.93 2.31 3.49
N ALA A 55 2.58 1.33 2.65
CA ALA A 55 2.12 0.03 3.13
C ALA A 55 3.23 -0.72 3.88
N GLU A 56 4.46 -0.68 3.40
CA GLU A 56 5.62 -1.28 4.04
C GLU A 56 5.86 -0.68 5.44
N ASP A 57 5.80 0.65 5.56
CA ASP A 57 5.94 1.35 6.85
C ASP A 57 4.84 0.90 7.84
N ILE A 58 3.59 0.83 7.39
CA ILE A 58 2.46 0.37 8.22
C ILE A 58 2.67 -1.07 8.69
N PHE A 59 3.05 -1.97 7.79
CA PHE A 59 3.24 -3.38 8.14
C PHE A 59 4.48 -3.61 9.02
N ALA A 60 5.55 -2.83 8.83
CA ALA A 60 6.72 -2.87 9.70
C ALA A 60 6.37 -2.49 11.14
N GLU A 61 5.63 -1.40 11.32
CA GLU A 61 5.18 -0.94 12.65
C GLU A 61 4.21 -1.95 13.29
N LEU A 62 3.23 -2.46 12.54
CA LEU A 62 2.31 -3.48 13.04
C LEU A 62 3.06 -4.75 13.47
N THR A 63 4.05 -5.18 12.68
CA THR A 63 4.87 -6.35 13.01
C THR A 63 5.62 -6.12 14.31
N ALA A 64 6.28 -4.96 14.47
CA ALA A 64 7.00 -4.63 15.70
C ALA A 64 6.08 -4.64 16.94
N GLN A 65 4.89 -4.05 16.83
CA GLN A 65 3.91 -4.03 17.91
C GLN A 65 3.39 -5.43 18.26
N LEU A 66 3.06 -6.24 17.25
CA LEU A 66 2.58 -7.61 17.45
C LEU A 66 3.67 -8.50 18.06
N THR A 67 4.92 -8.36 17.65
CA THR A 67 6.05 -9.06 18.27
C THR A 67 6.18 -8.68 19.75
N ALA A 68 6.11 -7.39 20.08
CA ALA A 68 6.17 -6.94 21.47
C ALA A 68 5.00 -7.50 22.32
N VAL A 69 3.79 -7.59 21.75
CA VAL A 69 2.64 -8.22 22.40
C VAL A 69 2.84 -9.72 22.58
N ALA A 70 3.38 -10.41 21.58
CA ALA A 70 3.66 -11.83 21.63
C ALA A 70 4.70 -12.15 22.73
N ASP A 71 5.78 -11.37 22.83
CA ASP A 71 6.82 -11.54 23.85
C ASP A 71 6.26 -11.35 25.26
N ARG A 72 5.47 -10.29 25.48
CA ARG A 72 4.80 -10.04 26.76
C ARG A 72 3.83 -11.15 27.12
N SER A 73 3.07 -11.65 26.14
CA SER A 73 2.12 -12.75 26.34
C SER A 73 2.83 -14.05 26.68
N SER A 74 3.98 -14.32 26.05
CA SER A 74 4.84 -15.46 26.35
C SER A 74 5.39 -15.38 27.78
N ASN A 75 5.91 -14.22 28.18
CA ASN A 75 6.38 -14.02 29.55
C ASN A 75 5.26 -14.20 30.59
N LEU A 76 4.07 -13.67 30.30
CA LEU A 76 2.91 -13.84 31.17
C LEU A 76 2.51 -15.31 31.28
N ARG A 77 2.50 -16.05 30.18
CA ARG A 77 2.22 -17.51 30.17
C ARG A 77 3.22 -18.27 31.06
N GLN A 78 4.52 -18.02 30.91
CA GLN A 78 5.53 -18.64 31.76
C GLN A 78 5.32 -18.34 33.26
N ARG A 79 4.87 -17.14 33.60
CA ARG A 79 4.55 -16.78 34.99
C ARG A 79 3.30 -17.50 35.48
N LEU A 80 2.29 -17.64 34.62
CA LEU A 80 1.07 -18.37 34.93
C LEU A 80 1.38 -19.85 35.18
N ASP A 81 2.18 -20.48 34.33
CA ASP A 81 2.60 -21.89 34.49
C ASP A 81 3.32 -22.11 35.82
N LYS A 82 4.19 -21.17 36.23
CA LYS A 82 4.87 -21.23 37.54
C LYS A 82 3.89 -21.12 38.71
N VAL A 83 2.92 -20.22 38.62
CA VAL A 83 1.89 -20.06 39.66
C VAL A 83 1.00 -21.29 39.73
N GLU A 84 0.58 -21.84 38.59
CA GLU A 84 -0.20 -23.07 38.50
C GLU A 84 0.56 -24.25 39.12
N GLY A 85 1.85 -24.42 38.78
CA GLY A 85 2.72 -25.42 39.39
C GLY A 85 2.83 -25.25 40.91
N CYS A 86 2.93 -24.00 41.40
CA CYS A 86 2.97 -23.74 42.84
C CYS A 86 1.64 -24.10 43.51
N VAL A 87 0.51 -23.64 42.97
CA VAL A 87 -0.84 -23.90 43.51
C VAL A 87 -1.15 -25.39 43.53
N THR A 88 -0.83 -26.12 42.46
CA THR A 88 -1.05 -27.57 42.38
C THR A 88 -0.20 -28.36 43.37
N SER A 89 0.98 -27.86 43.75
CA SER A 89 1.84 -28.48 44.76
C SER A 89 1.43 -28.23 46.22
N VAL A 90 0.53 -27.26 46.46
CA VAL A 90 0.12 -26.88 47.82
C VAL A 90 -0.85 -27.94 48.37
N ASP A 91 -0.45 -28.57 49.48
CA ASP A 91 -1.33 -29.45 50.27
C ASP A 91 -2.16 -28.63 51.26
N PRO A 92 -3.48 -28.49 51.04
CA PRO A 92 -4.34 -27.67 51.90
C PRO A 92 -4.39 -28.15 53.35
N LYS A 93 -4.08 -29.43 53.63
CA LYS A 93 -4.07 -29.98 54.99
C LYS A 93 -2.86 -29.53 55.81
N LYS A 94 -1.80 -29.05 55.16
CA LYS A 94 -0.57 -28.56 55.83
C LYS A 94 -0.56 -27.05 56.07
N ILE A 95 -1.62 -26.34 55.66
CA ILE A 95 -1.72 -24.88 55.83
C ILE A 95 -2.31 -24.59 57.21
N PRO A 96 -1.56 -23.94 58.13
CA PRO A 96 -2.08 -23.62 59.46
C PRO A 96 -3.08 -22.46 59.39
N VAL A 97 -4.27 -22.67 59.96
CA VAL A 97 -5.29 -21.62 60.11
C VAL A 97 -4.95 -20.81 61.37
N ARG A 98 -4.60 -19.53 61.21
CA ARG A 98 -4.49 -18.62 62.36
C ARG A 98 -5.89 -18.31 62.88
N LYS A 99 -6.12 -18.57 64.17
CA LYS A 99 -7.33 -18.15 64.90
C LYS A 99 -7.29 -16.66 65.19
#